data_AF-A0A3D8RFF5-F1
#
_entry.id   AF-A0A3D8RFF5-F1
#
_cell.length_a   1.000
_cell.length_b   1.000
_cell.length_c   1.000
_cell.angle_alpha   90.00
_cell.angle_beta   90.00
_cell.angle_gamma   90.00
#
_symmetry.space_group_name_H-M   'P 1'
#
loop_
_entity.id
_entity.type
_entity.pdbx_description
1 polymer ?
#
loop_
_entity_poly.entity_id
_entity_poly.type
_entity_poly.pdbx_seq_one_letter_code
_entity_poly.pdbx_strand_id
1 'polypeptide(L)'
;MRSFAIINFLALVLVTSAHPLEATANADIEPMSNDDWDITATTELHPRYISHPYGLHCAGEKNGDRKDLANAIKYLRETRNKEKAPSLKPGRCQTASCAGEAKIKWCNTNDDKFGFRDWTVIANAAETILDDCNRGDQWSQGWFGDAGGWKVFVEKEDCYMQPGPDGPK
;
A
#
# COMPACT_ATOMS: atom_id res chain seq x y z
N MET A 1 -29.58 56.06 36.59
CA MET A 1 -30.67 55.63 37.49
C MET A 1 -31.59 54.69 36.72
N ARG A 2 -32.03 53.61 37.39
CA ARG A 2 -32.97 52.56 36.96
C ARG A 2 -32.38 51.52 35.99
N SER A 3 -32.71 50.23 36.04
CA SER A 3 -33.07 49.26 37.09
C SER A 3 -33.41 47.97 36.31
N PHE A 4 -32.78 46.86 36.71
CA PHE A 4 -33.16 45.44 36.58
C PHE A 4 -34.35 45.00 35.70
N ALA A 5 -34.12 43.95 34.89
CA ALA A 5 -34.96 42.75 34.88
C ALA A 5 -34.17 41.52 34.37
N ILE A 6 -34.02 40.53 35.24
CA ILE A 6 -33.48 39.18 35.01
C ILE A 6 -34.66 38.31 34.58
N ILE A 7 -34.55 37.53 33.50
CA ILE A 7 -35.42 36.36 33.27
C ILE A 7 -34.55 35.17 32.83
N ASN A 8 -34.44 34.23 33.76
CA ASN A 8 -34.01 32.86 33.55
C ASN A 8 -35.01 32.12 32.67
N PHE A 9 -34.54 31.40 31.65
CA PHE A 9 -35.23 30.20 31.16
C PHE A 9 -34.20 29.09 30.92
N LEU A 10 -34.04 28.25 31.94
CA LEU A 10 -33.55 26.89 31.79
C LEU A 10 -34.55 26.11 30.92
N ALA A 11 -34.09 25.55 29.81
CA ALA A 11 -34.77 24.45 29.13
C ALA A 11 -33.82 23.25 29.16
N LEU A 12 -34.00 22.41 30.17
CA LEU A 12 -33.36 21.11 30.31
C LEU A 12 -34.12 20.12 29.43
N VAL A 13 -33.52 19.66 28.33
CA VAL A 13 -34.05 18.55 27.53
C VAL A 13 -33.16 17.34 27.78
N LEU A 14 -33.60 16.46 28.68
CA LEU A 14 -33.02 15.13 28.88
C LEU A 14 -33.73 14.17 27.91
N VAL A 15 -33.05 13.80 26.82
CA VAL A 15 -33.44 12.62 26.03
C VAL A 15 -32.61 11.45 26.54
N THR A 16 -33.24 10.57 27.31
CA THR A 16 -32.68 9.28 27.73
C THR A 16 -33.39 8.18 26.96
N SER A 17 -32.82 7.76 25.83
CA SER A 17 -33.26 6.53 25.17
C SER A 17 -32.43 5.37 25.72
N ALA A 18 -32.97 4.70 26.74
CA ALA A 18 -32.48 3.42 27.22
C ALA A 18 -32.52 2.39 26.07
N HIS A 19 -31.36 1.84 25.72
CA HIS A 19 -31.27 0.67 24.85
C HIS A 19 -30.96 -0.55 25.73
N PRO A 20 -31.65 -1.67 25.52
CA PRO A 20 -31.45 -2.88 26.32
C PRO A 20 -30.05 -3.47 26.09
N LEU A 21 -29.39 -3.79 27.20
CA LEU A 21 -28.18 -4.59 27.27
C LEU A 21 -28.57 -6.07 27.13
N GLU A 22 -28.29 -6.67 25.97
CA GLU A 22 -28.19 -8.13 25.86
C GLU A 22 -26.76 -8.57 26.17
N ALA A 23 -26.65 -9.38 27.21
CA ALA A 23 -25.41 -9.95 27.69
C ALA A 23 -25.12 -11.27 26.98
N THR A 24 -23.90 -11.33 26.47
CA THR A 24 -22.98 -12.48 26.45
C THR A 24 -23.41 -13.75 25.73
N ALA A 25 -22.85 -13.95 24.53
CA ALA A 25 -22.32 -15.24 24.13
C ALA A 25 -20.80 -15.08 23.94
N ASN A 26 -20.04 -15.83 24.74
CA ASN A 26 -18.62 -16.04 24.55
C ASN A 26 -18.41 -16.63 23.15
N ALA A 27 -17.71 -15.89 22.29
CA ALA A 27 -17.02 -16.44 21.15
C ALA A 27 -15.53 -16.23 21.44
N ASP A 28 -14.85 -17.35 21.62
CA ASP A 28 -13.41 -17.44 21.71
C ASP A 28 -12.80 -16.65 20.54
N ILE A 29 -11.99 -15.64 20.87
CA ILE A 29 -11.12 -14.99 19.88
C ILE A 29 -10.04 -16.00 19.56
N GLU A 30 -10.29 -16.81 18.53
CA GLU A 30 -9.25 -17.57 17.87
C GLU A 30 -8.16 -16.59 17.39
N PRO A 31 -6.87 -16.95 17.50
CA PRO A 31 -5.82 -16.15 16.88
C PRO A 31 -6.12 -16.07 15.39
N MET A 32 -6.18 -14.84 14.85
CA MET A 32 -6.33 -14.60 13.42
C MET A 32 -5.32 -15.46 12.65
N SER A 33 -5.83 -16.51 12.02
CA SER A 33 -5.12 -17.38 11.09
C SER A 33 -4.88 -16.58 9.81
N ASN A 34 -3.62 -16.54 9.40
CA ASN A 34 -3.10 -15.82 8.23
C ASN A 34 -3.46 -16.50 6.89
N ASP A 35 -4.72 -16.88 6.68
CA ASP A 35 -5.12 -17.59 5.46
C ASP A 35 -6.51 -17.16 4.98
N ASP A 36 -6.67 -15.88 4.60
CA ASP A 36 -7.76 -15.50 3.68
C ASP A 36 -7.51 -14.15 3.00
N TRP A 37 -6.51 -14.09 2.12
CA TRP A 37 -6.45 -13.05 1.10
C TRP A 37 -7.44 -13.42 -0.01
N ASP A 38 -8.74 -13.29 0.24
CA ASP A 38 -9.71 -13.44 -0.82
C ASP A 38 -9.57 -12.25 -1.79
N ILE A 39 -8.75 -12.42 -2.83
CA ILE A 39 -8.70 -11.54 -4.01
C ILE A 39 -9.98 -11.81 -4.80
N THR A 40 -11.10 -11.35 -4.27
CA THR A 40 -12.31 -11.03 -5.04
C THR A 40 -12.29 -9.56 -5.45
N ALA A 41 -11.15 -9.10 -5.98
CA ALA A 41 -11.12 -7.98 -6.91
C ALA A 41 -11.01 -8.61 -8.30
N THR A 42 -12.13 -8.70 -8.99
CA THR A 42 -12.34 -9.31 -10.31
C THR A 42 -11.23 -8.99 -11.32
N THR A 43 -10.23 -9.87 -11.31
CA THR A 43 -9.62 -10.59 -12.42
C THR A 43 -10.14 -10.20 -13.80
N GLU A 44 -9.42 -9.31 -14.46
CA GLU A 44 -8.72 -9.77 -15.67
C GLU A 44 -7.26 -9.36 -15.51
N LEU A 45 -6.57 -10.06 -14.62
CA LEU A 45 -5.16 -10.32 -14.83
C LEU A 45 -5.09 -11.15 -16.11
N HIS A 46 -4.16 -10.84 -17.01
CA HIS A 46 -4.00 -11.59 -18.26
C HIS A 46 -3.92 -13.09 -17.91
N PRO A 47 -4.60 -14.00 -18.61
CA PRO A 47 -4.68 -15.42 -18.22
C PRO A 47 -3.32 -16.13 -18.05
N ARG A 48 -2.21 -15.53 -18.50
CA ARG A 48 -0.83 -16.00 -18.19
C ARG A 48 -0.40 -15.80 -16.72
N TYR A 49 -1.14 -15.06 -15.92
CA TYR A 49 -0.77 -14.65 -14.56
C TYR A 49 -1.24 -15.64 -13.46
N ILE A 50 -1.94 -16.73 -13.82
CA ILE A 50 -2.66 -17.58 -12.85
C ILE A 50 -1.87 -18.84 -12.43
N SER A 51 -0.70 -19.15 -13.02
CA SER A 51 -0.01 -20.43 -12.72
C SER A 51 1.45 -20.35 -12.28
N HIS A 52 1.97 -19.17 -11.94
CA HIS A 52 3.38 -19.04 -11.56
C HIS A 52 3.52 -18.71 -10.07
N PRO A 53 4.32 -19.46 -9.31
CA PRO A 53 4.55 -19.13 -7.91
C PRO A 53 5.20 -17.74 -7.83
N TYR A 54 4.56 -16.83 -7.11
CA TYR A 54 5.19 -15.58 -6.73
C TYR A 54 6.37 -15.89 -5.81
N GLY A 55 7.48 -15.19 -6.02
CA GLY A 55 8.65 -15.22 -5.17
C GLY A 55 8.77 -13.90 -4.40
N LEU A 56 8.80 -14.00 -3.08
CA LEU A 56 9.26 -12.94 -2.19
C LEU A 56 10.70 -13.23 -1.78
N HIS A 57 11.57 -12.24 -1.88
CA HIS A 57 12.96 -12.37 -1.47
C HIS A 57 13.42 -11.17 -0.63
N CYS A 58 13.61 -11.42 0.65
CA CYS A 58 14.02 -10.43 1.64
C CYS A 58 15.55 -10.43 1.81
N ALA A 59 16.27 -9.84 0.86
CA ALA A 59 17.71 -9.65 1.02
C ALA A 59 18.23 -8.38 0.34
N GLY A 60 19.29 -7.84 0.95
CA GLY A 60 20.15 -6.80 0.42
C GLY A 60 20.88 -6.08 1.56
N GLU A 61 21.85 -5.25 1.20
CA GLU A 61 22.74 -4.55 2.15
C GLU A 61 22.30 -3.12 2.45
N LYS A 62 21.36 -2.57 1.66
CA LYS A 62 20.97 -1.16 1.69
C LYS A 62 19.46 -1.04 1.82
N ASN A 63 19.00 -0.88 3.05
CA ASN A 63 17.59 -0.87 3.36
C ASN A 63 16.96 0.51 3.22
N GLY A 64 15.77 0.58 2.61
CA GLY A 64 14.97 1.79 2.61
C GLY A 64 14.24 1.96 3.95
N ASP A 65 14.06 3.20 4.39
CA ASP A 65 13.29 3.50 5.58
C ASP A 65 11.82 3.08 5.38
N ARG A 66 11.22 2.44 6.39
CA ARG A 66 9.85 1.89 6.31
C ARG A 66 8.79 2.98 6.14
N LYS A 67 8.94 4.12 6.81
CA LYS A 67 7.99 5.23 6.72
C LYS A 67 8.05 5.85 5.33
N ASP A 68 9.25 6.00 4.80
CA ASP A 68 9.48 6.47 3.44
C ASP A 68 8.94 5.49 2.40
N LEU A 69 9.10 4.19 2.60
CA LEU A 69 8.50 3.17 1.74
C LEU A 69 6.96 3.25 1.79
N ALA A 70 6.37 3.39 2.99
CA ALA A 70 4.93 3.57 3.13
C ALA A 70 4.43 4.83 2.40
N ASN A 71 5.18 5.93 2.46
CA ASN A 71 4.88 7.16 1.69
C ASN A 71 4.97 6.92 0.18
N ALA A 72 5.98 6.18 -0.28
CA ALA A 72 6.14 5.83 -1.69
C ALA A 72 4.98 4.95 -2.20
N ILE A 73 4.52 3.98 -1.40
CA ILE A 73 3.34 3.15 -1.68
C ILE A 73 2.07 4.00 -1.75
N LYS A 74 1.87 4.89 -0.77
CA LYS A 74 0.73 5.81 -0.74
C LYS A 74 0.66 6.67 -2.01
N TYR A 75 1.79 7.20 -2.46
CA TYR A 75 1.86 7.96 -3.72
C TYR A 75 1.42 7.14 -4.94
N LEU A 76 1.80 5.85 -5.03
CA LEU A 76 1.34 4.97 -6.10
C LEU A 76 -0.19 4.83 -6.11
N ARG A 77 -0.79 4.59 -4.93
CA ARG A 77 -2.23 4.37 -4.77
C ARG A 77 -3.05 5.64 -5.04
N GLU A 78 -2.63 6.79 -4.50
CA GLU A 78 -3.45 8.00 -4.49
C GLU A 78 -3.19 8.93 -5.70
N THR A 79 -1.97 8.91 -6.21
CA THR A 79 -1.54 9.81 -7.29
C THR A 79 -1.37 9.06 -8.60
N ARG A 80 -0.48 8.05 -8.66
CA ARG A 80 -0.19 7.37 -9.93
C ARG A 80 -1.34 6.54 -10.46
N ASN A 81 -2.24 6.06 -9.60
CA ASN A 81 -3.41 5.30 -10.04
C ASN A 81 -4.37 6.10 -10.97
N LYS A 82 -4.21 7.42 -11.06
CA LYS A 82 -4.93 8.30 -12.01
C LYS A 82 -4.20 8.46 -13.35
N GLU A 83 -2.93 8.04 -13.41
CA GLU A 83 -2.12 8.08 -14.62
C GLU A 83 -2.37 6.86 -15.50
N LYS A 84 -1.86 6.92 -16.73
CA LYS A 84 -1.89 5.77 -17.64
C LYS A 84 -1.20 4.58 -16.97
N ALA A 85 -1.79 3.41 -17.20
CA ALA A 85 -1.27 2.16 -16.71
C ALA A 85 0.20 1.95 -17.12
N PRO A 86 1.04 1.47 -16.20
CA PRO A 86 2.47 1.34 -16.43
C PRO A 86 2.74 0.25 -17.49
N SER A 87 3.57 0.56 -18.50
CA SER A 87 4.10 -0.45 -19.46
C SER A 87 5.62 -0.35 -19.64
N LEU A 88 6.32 -1.50 -19.71
CA LEU A 88 7.77 -1.55 -19.93
C LEU A 88 8.12 -2.44 -21.13
N LYS A 89 9.15 -1.99 -21.86
CA LYS A 89 9.82 -2.84 -22.87
C LYS A 89 10.54 -4.02 -22.17
N PRO A 90 10.76 -5.12 -22.90
CA PRO A 90 11.58 -6.25 -22.45
C PRO A 90 12.94 -5.81 -21.88
N GLY A 91 13.36 -6.46 -20.79
CA GLY A 91 14.66 -6.21 -20.14
C GLY A 91 14.83 -4.80 -19.57
N ARG A 92 13.73 -4.08 -19.28
CA ARG A 92 13.78 -2.72 -18.73
C ARG A 92 13.23 -2.66 -17.32
N CYS A 93 13.79 -1.73 -16.56
CA CYS A 93 13.29 -1.31 -15.26
C CYS A 93 12.98 0.18 -15.28
N GLN A 94 12.07 0.61 -14.43
CA GLN A 94 11.77 2.01 -14.20
C GLN A 94 11.46 2.25 -12.71
N THR A 95 11.70 3.47 -12.25
CA THR A 95 11.25 3.92 -10.93
C THR A 95 9.73 4.10 -10.96
N ALA A 96 9.03 3.38 -10.09
CA ALA A 96 7.60 3.55 -9.89
C ALA A 96 7.32 4.73 -8.95
N SER A 97 8.05 4.78 -7.84
CA SER A 97 7.92 5.82 -6.81
C SER A 97 9.23 5.92 -6.03
N CYS A 98 9.51 7.10 -5.50
CA CYS A 98 10.61 7.30 -4.56
C CYS A 98 10.24 8.38 -3.54
N ALA A 99 10.52 8.14 -2.27
CA ALA A 99 10.29 9.08 -1.18
C ALA A 99 11.39 8.93 -0.13
N GLY A 100 12.00 10.04 0.29
CA GLY A 100 13.04 10.01 1.32
C GLY A 100 14.17 9.05 0.97
N GLU A 101 14.38 8.01 1.78
CA GLU A 101 15.42 6.99 1.54
C GLU A 101 14.89 5.69 0.89
N ALA A 102 13.65 5.66 0.40
CA ALA A 102 13.03 4.45 -0.15
C ALA A 102 12.61 4.62 -1.61
N LYS A 103 13.07 3.70 -2.46
CA LYS A 103 12.71 3.61 -3.87
C LYS A 103 11.98 2.33 -4.20
N ILE A 104 10.86 2.47 -4.92
CA ILE A 104 10.13 1.37 -5.54
C ILE A 104 10.49 1.36 -7.02
N LYS A 105 11.10 0.27 -7.47
CA LYS A 105 11.37 -0.01 -8.88
C LYS A 105 10.52 -1.16 -9.36
N TRP A 106 10.25 -1.15 -10.65
CA TRP A 106 9.55 -2.23 -11.30
C TRP A 106 10.26 -2.60 -12.60
N CYS A 107 10.35 -3.90 -12.86
CA CYS A 107 11.14 -4.45 -13.95
C CYS A 107 10.33 -5.48 -14.73
N ASN A 108 10.43 -5.38 -16.06
CA ASN A 108 10.03 -6.43 -16.98
C ASN A 108 11.29 -7.17 -17.42
N THR A 109 11.53 -8.34 -16.82
CA THR A 109 12.63 -9.25 -17.15
C THR A 109 12.23 -10.31 -18.19
N ASN A 110 11.04 -10.26 -18.76
CA ASN A 110 10.67 -11.09 -19.91
C ASN A 110 11.19 -10.51 -21.23
N ASP A 111 11.08 -11.33 -22.27
CA ASP A 111 11.27 -10.97 -23.67
C ASP A 111 10.04 -10.29 -24.31
N ASP A 112 8.88 -10.35 -23.64
CA ASP A 112 7.62 -9.76 -24.12
C ASP A 112 7.38 -8.37 -23.52
N LYS A 113 6.82 -7.44 -24.31
CA LYS A 113 6.35 -6.16 -23.77
C LYS A 113 5.17 -6.43 -22.84
N PHE A 114 5.30 -6.02 -21.58
CA PHE A 114 4.28 -6.23 -20.57
C PHE A 114 3.86 -4.90 -19.94
N GLY A 115 2.58 -4.80 -19.57
CA GLY A 115 2.02 -3.68 -18.85
C GLY A 115 0.92 -4.13 -17.91
N PHE A 116 0.76 -3.42 -16.80
CA PHE A 116 -0.36 -3.64 -15.90
C PHE A 116 -1.58 -2.90 -16.40
N ARG A 117 -2.72 -3.24 -15.79
CA ARG A 117 -3.94 -2.44 -15.92
C ARG A 117 -3.87 -1.17 -15.07
N ASP A 118 -3.11 -1.20 -13.97
CA ASP A 118 -3.01 -0.07 -13.05
C ASP A 118 -1.71 -0.10 -12.21
N TRP A 119 -1.49 0.97 -11.45
CA TRP A 119 -0.36 1.10 -10.52
C TRP A 119 -0.57 0.36 -9.19
N THR A 120 -1.78 -0.12 -8.91
CA THR A 120 -2.14 -0.82 -7.67
C THR A 120 -1.39 -2.13 -7.55
N VAL A 121 -1.15 -2.84 -8.66
CA VAL A 121 -0.36 -4.08 -8.64
C VAL A 121 1.07 -3.84 -8.13
N ILE A 122 1.71 -2.74 -8.56
CA ILE A 122 3.05 -2.37 -8.10
C ILE A 122 3.03 -1.97 -6.62
N ALA A 123 1.99 -1.23 -6.20
CA ALA A 123 1.82 -0.83 -4.81
C ALA A 123 1.62 -2.03 -3.87
N ASN A 124 0.77 -2.99 -4.24
CA ASN A 124 0.53 -4.20 -3.45
C ASN A 124 1.79 -5.04 -3.31
N ALA A 125 2.56 -5.24 -4.40
CA ALA A 125 3.82 -5.96 -4.34
C ALA A 125 4.87 -5.28 -3.43
N ALA A 126 4.93 -3.94 -3.44
CA ALA A 126 5.79 -3.19 -2.54
C ALA A 126 5.32 -3.26 -1.08
N GLU A 127 4.01 -3.29 -0.85
CA GLU A 127 3.40 -3.49 0.47
C GLU A 127 3.73 -4.87 1.04
N THR A 128 3.66 -5.94 0.24
CA THR A 128 4.12 -7.28 0.65
C THR A 128 5.59 -7.26 1.10
N ILE A 129 6.46 -6.54 0.39
CA ILE A 129 7.87 -6.40 0.81
C ILE A 129 7.99 -5.59 2.11
N LEU A 130 7.20 -4.53 2.27
CA LEU A 130 7.18 -3.73 3.49
C LEU A 130 6.77 -4.60 4.70
N ASP A 131 5.74 -5.42 4.54
CA ASP A 131 5.17 -6.22 5.62
C ASP A 131 6.06 -7.42 5.98
N ASP A 132 6.53 -8.16 4.98
CA ASP A 132 7.17 -9.47 5.21
C ASP A 132 8.71 -9.41 5.28
N CYS A 133 9.35 -8.35 4.76
CA CYS A 133 10.82 -8.23 4.74
C CYS A 133 11.40 -7.38 5.89
N ASN A 134 10.74 -7.37 7.05
CA ASN A 134 11.16 -6.58 8.20
C ASN A 134 12.37 -7.21 8.93
N ARG A 135 13.55 -6.57 8.88
CA ARG A 135 14.75 -6.94 9.65
C ARG A 135 15.04 -5.87 10.72
N GLY A 136 14.37 -5.96 11.87
CA GLY A 136 14.67 -5.05 12.99
C GLY A 136 14.07 -3.65 12.83
N ASP A 137 12.77 -3.61 12.55
CA ASP A 137 11.81 -2.55 12.88
C ASP A 137 11.89 -1.20 12.15
N GLN A 138 12.95 -0.90 11.37
CA GLN A 138 13.05 0.39 10.67
C GLN A 138 13.28 0.31 9.16
N TRP A 139 13.56 -0.89 8.66
CA TRP A 139 14.22 -1.06 7.37
C TRP A 139 13.57 -2.19 6.57
N SER A 140 13.21 -1.92 5.31
CA SER A 140 12.66 -2.93 4.40
C SER A 140 13.40 -2.93 3.06
N GLN A 141 13.77 -4.12 2.59
CA GLN A 141 14.38 -4.34 1.29
C GLN A 141 14.01 -5.73 0.78
N GLY A 142 13.80 -5.82 -0.53
CA GLY A 142 13.60 -7.09 -1.18
C GLY A 142 13.07 -6.92 -2.60
N TRP A 143 12.65 -8.04 -3.16
CA TRP A 143 11.88 -8.04 -4.38
C TRP A 143 10.73 -9.02 -4.28
N PHE A 144 9.65 -8.67 -4.98
CA PHE A 144 8.44 -9.47 -5.13
C PHE A 144 8.14 -9.57 -6.62
N GLY A 145 7.93 -10.78 -7.12
CA GLY A 145 7.68 -10.99 -8.54
C GLY A 145 7.26 -12.40 -8.85
N ASP A 146 6.88 -12.66 -10.10
CA ASP A 146 6.49 -13.98 -10.56
C ASP A 146 7.60 -14.61 -11.43
N ALA A 147 7.41 -15.89 -11.77
CA ALA A 147 8.23 -16.56 -12.78
C ALA A 147 7.93 -16.06 -14.20
N GLY A 148 6.81 -15.35 -14.39
CA GLY A 148 6.49 -14.62 -15.60
C GLY A 148 7.29 -13.32 -15.73
N GLY A 149 8.54 -13.31 -15.26
CA GLY A 149 9.55 -12.29 -15.48
C GLY A 149 9.16 -10.87 -15.11
N TRP A 150 8.28 -10.68 -14.13
CA TRP A 150 8.00 -9.36 -13.63
C TRP A 150 8.36 -9.22 -12.15
N LYS A 151 9.04 -8.14 -11.78
CA LYS A 151 9.55 -7.92 -10.42
C LYS A 151 9.40 -6.48 -9.94
N VAL A 152 8.86 -6.29 -8.74
CA VAL A 152 9.03 -5.08 -7.92
C VAL A 152 10.26 -5.24 -7.05
N PHE A 153 11.05 -4.18 -6.97
CA PHE A 153 12.18 -4.05 -6.06
C PHE A 153 11.93 -2.87 -5.11
N VAL A 154 12.25 -3.09 -3.84
CA VAL A 154 12.41 -2.03 -2.84
C VAL A 154 13.88 -1.91 -2.53
N GLU A 155 14.47 -0.74 -2.74
CA GLU A 155 15.88 -0.47 -2.47
C GLU A 155 16.07 0.88 -1.76
N LYS A 156 17.15 1.01 -0.98
CA LYS A 156 17.56 2.32 -0.47
C LYS A 156 18.07 3.20 -1.60
N GLU A 157 17.50 4.38 -1.74
CA GLU A 157 18.04 5.46 -2.57
C GLU A 157 17.59 6.79 -1.98
N ASP A 158 18.54 7.71 -1.85
CA ASP A 158 18.23 9.06 -1.39
C ASP A 158 17.49 9.81 -2.50
N CYS A 159 16.22 10.08 -2.26
CA CYS A 159 15.28 10.70 -3.17
C CYS A 159 14.57 11.89 -2.51
N TYR A 160 14.70 13.05 -3.12
CA TYR A 160 13.69 14.09 -2.99
C TYR A 160 12.47 13.61 -3.76
N MET A 161 11.27 13.54 -3.16
CA MET A 161 10.06 12.97 -3.78
C MET A 161 10.01 13.29 -5.28
N GLN A 162 10.37 12.32 -6.12
CA GLN A 162 10.41 12.56 -7.55
C GLN A 162 8.98 12.37 -8.05
N PRO A 163 8.32 13.42 -8.60
CA PRO A 163 7.14 13.17 -9.42
C PRO A 163 7.64 12.27 -10.56
N GLY A 164 7.13 11.03 -10.62
CA GLY A 164 7.62 10.07 -11.61
C GLY A 164 7.43 10.59 -13.04
N PRO A 165 7.84 9.81 -14.05
CA PRO A 165 8.85 10.08 -15.09
C PRO A 165 8.98 11.48 -15.75
N ASP A 166 8.36 12.54 -15.24
CA ASP A 166 8.44 13.92 -15.77
C ASP A 166 8.97 14.95 -14.74
N GLY A 167 9.60 14.52 -13.64
CA GLY A 167 10.29 15.42 -12.71
C GLY A 167 11.60 16.02 -13.28
N PRO A 168 11.94 17.27 -12.97
CA PRO A 168 12.89 18.07 -13.74
C PRO A 168 14.31 17.48 -13.74
N LYS A 169 14.92 17.48 -14.93
CA LYS A 169 16.35 17.21 -15.15
C LYS A 169 17.21 18.30 -14.55
#